data_AF-A0A2H3GKG7-F1
#
_entry.id   AF-A0A2H3GKG7-F1
#
_cell.length_a   1.000
_cell.length_b   1.000
_cell.length_c   1.000
_cell.angle_alpha   90.00
_cell.angle_beta   90.00
_cell.angle_gamma   90.00
#
_symmetry.space_group_name_H-M   'P 1'
#
loop_
_entity.id
_entity.type
_entity.pdbx_description
1 polymer ?
#
loop_
_entity_poly.entity_id
_entity_poly.type
_entity_poly.pdbx_seq_one_letter_code
_entity_poly.pdbx_strand_id
1 'polypeptide(L)'
;MTPIIPDEQLVGAPPATKVPSLDTADHYLASSAKQVRGFAPVIDIPCSIDGSNEKVLIKTYARFVSGLTGAEEVAFILVRDSGPDPSLASMVVVSAVIHWSTEHEDEAISVSWDELDMSCCHENEIQFALDLRKSSSGDNFVLERQDLFVLCIGPSAVANKAVANISYPSQHIPEPAAAQLLKIFISQIVSGVESLYEIGPELSLVNHPPVLEPPVQFSSNWDIATSATHLHTGFEHWASAAPNSPALDFFSSLSTEGNPTRHQVLSYGMLNSAANHVASLLLKLVSHDTIAAGRCILPVYMSTSPELYISYLAILKAGLAFSPLPMDAPLERIRELIQDIMPPVVLGIGGKPDEWASQGIQTTWIDVTEISRWKTLSNQGMSGEDSECSFQPQPIANSALAYLLFTSGSTGRPKGVQISHLAATCSIASHSTAIALPDRNDGRFRWFQFAAPTFDPSIMEIFVTLSNGGTLCAAPRDLTLTDLEGTINEA
;
A
#
# COMPACT_ATOMS: atom_id res chain seq x y z
N MET A 1 -5.69 17.44 51.59
CA MET A 1 -5.08 18.65 51.00
C MET A 1 -3.59 18.47 51.09
N THR A 2 -3.04 17.82 50.07
CA THR A 2 -1.61 17.56 49.89
C THR A 2 -1.13 18.64 48.91
N PRO A 3 -0.03 19.36 49.19
CA PRO A 3 0.34 20.51 48.38
C PRO A 3 0.84 20.04 47.01
N ILE A 4 0.32 20.67 45.96
CA ILE A 4 0.80 20.55 44.59
C ILE A 4 2.17 21.22 44.54
N ILE A 5 3.20 20.43 44.31
CA ILE A 5 4.53 20.91 43.95
C ILE A 5 4.43 21.45 42.51
N PRO A 6 4.99 22.63 42.18
CA PRO A 6 4.95 23.14 40.81
C PRO A 6 5.75 22.21 39.90
N ASP A 7 5.17 21.83 38.76
CA ASP A 7 5.85 21.13 37.67
C ASP A 7 7.12 21.90 37.29
N GLU A 8 8.29 21.32 37.56
CA GLU A 8 9.48 21.58 36.77
C GLU A 8 9.13 21.14 35.33
N GLN A 9 9.18 22.08 34.38
CA GLN A 9 9.05 21.78 32.97
C GLN A 9 10.07 20.71 32.58
N LEU A 10 9.61 19.47 32.42
CA LEU A 10 10.37 18.42 31.73
C LEU A 10 10.58 18.90 30.30
N VAL A 11 11.81 19.32 30.01
CA VAL A 11 12.32 19.46 28.65
C VAL A 11 12.15 18.12 27.96
N GLY A 12 11.36 18.06 26.89
CA GLY A 12 11.08 16.81 26.17
C GLY A 12 12.37 16.16 25.67
N ALA A 13 12.46 14.83 25.73
CA ALA A 13 13.59 14.11 25.16
C ALA A 13 13.65 14.36 23.64
N PRO A 14 14.85 14.54 23.05
CA PRO A 14 14.99 14.77 21.61
C PRO A 14 14.49 13.55 20.81
N PRO A 15 13.91 13.76 19.61
CA PRO A 15 13.44 12.66 18.76
C PRO A 15 14.61 11.82 18.22
N ALA A 16 14.40 10.51 18.12
CA ALA A 16 15.34 9.63 17.45
C ALA A 16 15.41 9.97 15.95
N THR A 17 16.60 10.33 15.48
CA THR A 17 16.88 10.79 14.12
C THR A 17 18.04 9.99 13.54
N LYS A 18 17.69 8.98 12.73
CA LYS A 18 18.63 7.98 12.18
C LYS A 18 18.88 8.20 10.70
N VAL A 19 20.10 7.88 10.27
CA VAL A 19 20.47 7.94 8.85
C VAL A 19 19.76 6.80 8.11
N PRO A 20 18.93 7.07 7.10
CA PRO A 20 18.30 6.00 6.33
C PRO A 20 19.37 5.26 5.49
N SER A 21 19.24 3.94 5.39
CA SER A 21 20.04 3.15 4.44
C SER A 21 19.57 3.46 3.01
N LEU A 22 20.46 4.06 2.22
CA LEU A 22 20.29 4.31 0.79
C LEU A 22 20.96 3.21 -0.07
N ASP A 23 21.79 2.39 0.55
CA ASP A 23 22.28 1.15 -0.05
C ASP A 23 21.22 0.04 0.10
N THR A 24 20.81 -0.54 -1.03
CA THR A 24 19.81 -1.62 -1.10
C THR A 24 20.43 -3.01 -0.99
N ALA A 25 21.76 -3.11 -0.78
CA ALA A 25 22.43 -4.37 -0.54
C ALA A 25 21.94 -5.05 0.76
N ASP A 26 21.76 -6.37 0.70
CA ASP A 26 21.15 -7.20 1.74
C ASP A 26 21.72 -6.93 3.15
N HIS A 27 20.91 -6.33 4.03
CA HIS A 27 21.30 -6.00 5.40
C HIS A 27 21.71 -7.22 6.24
N TYR A 28 21.26 -8.42 5.86
CA TYR A 28 21.67 -9.68 6.51
C TYR A 28 23.14 -10.06 6.25
N LEU A 29 23.77 -9.56 5.19
CA LEU A 29 25.18 -9.78 4.89
C LEU A 29 26.10 -8.68 5.47
N ALA A 30 25.56 -7.51 5.76
CA ALA A 30 26.32 -6.31 6.15
C ALA A 30 26.72 -6.26 7.64
N SER A 31 26.19 -7.13 8.49
CA SER A 31 26.39 -7.11 9.96
C SER A 31 27.83 -7.35 10.44
N SER A 32 28.77 -7.68 9.52
CA SER A 32 30.18 -7.92 9.83
C SER A 32 31.16 -6.91 9.23
N ALA A 33 30.67 -5.91 8.47
CA ALA A 33 31.54 -4.90 7.87
C ALA A 33 32.04 -3.93 8.94
N LYS A 34 33.35 -3.66 8.98
CA LYS A 34 33.90 -2.56 9.79
C LYS A 34 33.20 -1.27 9.36
N GLN A 35 32.79 -0.47 10.33
CA GLN A 35 32.24 0.85 10.07
C GLN A 35 33.33 1.70 9.43
N VAL A 36 33.19 1.98 8.13
CA VAL A 36 34.11 2.83 7.37
C VAL A 36 33.43 4.16 7.14
N ARG A 37 34.18 5.24 7.36
CA ARG A 37 33.71 6.60 7.12
C ARG A 37 34.00 6.98 5.68
N GLY A 38 32.96 7.31 4.93
CA GLY A 38 33.07 7.94 3.61
C GLY A 38 33.19 9.45 3.74
N PHE A 39 33.78 10.08 2.71
CA PHE A 39 33.91 11.53 2.61
C PHE A 39 33.47 11.98 1.23
N ALA A 40 32.50 12.90 1.18
CA ALA A 40 32.11 13.54 -0.06
C ALA A 40 33.17 14.57 -0.49
N PRO A 41 33.31 14.86 -1.79
CA PRO A 41 34.22 15.89 -2.28
C PRO A 41 33.95 17.25 -1.63
N VAL A 42 35.00 18.00 -1.31
CA VAL A 42 34.87 19.35 -0.78
C VAL A 42 34.35 20.29 -1.87
N ILE A 43 33.32 21.08 -1.56
CA ILE A 43 32.73 22.04 -2.50
C ILE A 43 32.83 23.46 -1.91
N ASP A 44 33.27 24.41 -2.74
CA ASP A 44 33.25 25.85 -2.44
C ASP A 44 31.80 26.37 -2.49
N ILE A 45 31.38 27.08 -1.44
CA ILE A 45 30.09 27.78 -1.38
C ILE A 45 30.33 29.29 -1.49
N PRO A 46 29.55 30.02 -2.31
CA PRO A 46 29.65 31.48 -2.46
C PRO A 46 28.97 32.21 -1.28
N CYS A 47 29.37 31.94 -0.04
CA CYS A 47 28.88 32.63 1.15
C CYS A 47 30.02 33.00 2.12
N SER A 48 29.86 34.10 2.86
CA SER A 48 30.70 34.43 4.02
C SER A 48 30.03 33.89 5.28
N ILE A 49 30.73 33.04 6.04
CA ILE A 49 30.25 32.56 7.34
C ILE A 49 30.63 33.60 8.39
N ASP A 50 29.82 34.66 8.46
CA ASP A 50 29.85 35.60 9.56
C ASP A 50 28.86 35.09 10.62
N GLY A 51 29.09 35.35 11.90
CA GLY A 51 28.27 34.82 13.01
C GLY A 51 26.77 35.14 12.95
N SER A 52 26.32 35.96 11.99
CA SER A 52 24.91 36.22 11.68
C SER A 52 24.20 35.12 10.88
N ASN A 53 24.93 34.15 10.30
CA ASN A 53 24.36 33.11 9.42
C ASN A 53 24.12 31.74 10.10
N GLU A 54 24.51 31.57 11.37
CA GLU A 54 24.36 30.30 12.11
C GLU A 54 22.90 29.83 12.18
N LYS A 55 21.96 30.73 12.52
CA LYS A 55 20.53 30.40 12.58
C LYS A 55 19.97 29.92 11.24
N VAL A 56 20.45 30.50 10.14
CA VAL A 56 20.05 30.09 8.79
C VAL A 56 20.57 28.69 8.51
N LEU A 57 21.83 28.39 8.85
CA LEU A 57 22.42 27.06 8.64
C LEU A 57 21.74 25.99 9.50
N ILE A 58 21.41 26.27 10.76
CA ILE A 58 20.66 25.37 11.64
C ILE A 58 19.27 25.09 11.05
N LYS A 59 18.54 26.13 10.63
CA LYS A 59 17.22 26.01 10.01
C LYS A 59 17.27 25.20 8.70
N THR A 60 18.26 25.47 7.84
CA THR A 60 18.45 24.75 6.58
C THR A 60 18.82 23.29 6.83
N TYR A 61 19.70 23.01 7.79
CA TYR A 61 20.09 21.65 8.12
C TYR A 61 18.95 20.84 8.73
N ALA A 62 18.13 21.43 9.62
CA ALA A 62 16.93 20.79 10.14
C ALA A 62 15.97 20.36 9.02
N ARG A 63 15.73 21.23 8.03
CA ARG A 63 14.93 20.91 6.85
C ARG A 63 15.55 19.83 5.99
N PHE A 64 16.86 19.86 5.80
CA PHE A 64 17.58 18.83 5.06
C PHE A 64 17.43 17.46 5.72
N VAL A 65 17.63 17.38 7.04
CA VAL A 65 17.48 16.13 7.82
C VAL A 65 16.03 15.64 7.77
N SER A 66 15.05 16.52 7.90
CA SER A 66 13.62 16.20 7.74
C SER A 66 13.31 15.63 6.36
N GLY A 67 13.77 16.30 5.29
CA GLY A 67 13.57 15.83 3.91
C GLY A 67 14.25 14.49 3.62
N LEU A 68 15.41 14.22 4.25
CA LEU A 68 16.13 12.96 4.08
C LEU A 68 15.49 11.80 4.85
N THR A 69 14.93 12.06 6.04
CA THR A 69 14.37 11.03 6.93
C THR A 69 12.86 10.83 6.79
N GLY A 70 12.16 11.83 6.25
CA GLY A 70 10.70 11.90 6.23
C GLY A 70 10.06 12.27 7.57
N ALA A 71 10.84 12.67 8.58
CA ALA A 71 10.36 13.03 9.91
C ALA A 71 10.01 14.53 10.03
N GLU A 72 8.94 14.85 10.76
CA GLU A 72 8.52 16.24 11.04
C GLU A 72 9.23 16.83 12.27
N GLU A 73 9.73 15.97 13.15
CA GLU A 73 10.57 16.33 14.30
C GLU A 73 11.94 15.65 14.13
N VAL A 74 13.02 16.42 14.23
CA VAL A 74 14.38 15.95 14.01
C VAL A 74 15.33 16.46 15.08
N ALA A 75 16.37 15.68 15.38
CA ALA A 75 17.45 16.05 16.26
C ALA A 75 18.81 15.83 15.60
N PHE A 76 19.76 16.71 15.88
CA PHE A 76 21.13 16.59 15.43
C PHE A 76 22.10 17.26 16.40
N ILE A 77 23.36 16.83 16.36
CA ILE A 77 24.43 17.43 17.17
C ILE A 77 24.92 18.69 16.47
N LEU A 78 24.95 19.82 17.16
CA LEU A 78 25.55 21.07 16.67
C LEU A 78 26.91 21.27 17.33
N VAL A 79 27.94 21.51 16.53
CA VAL A 79 29.31 21.78 16.99
C VAL A 79 29.75 23.16 16.51
N ARG A 80 30.17 24.03 17.44
CA ARG A 80 30.62 25.39 17.17
C ARG A 80 31.81 25.78 18.05
N ASP A 81 32.55 26.82 17.69
CA ASP A 81 33.66 27.33 18.51
C ASP A 81 33.13 27.94 19.82
N SER A 82 33.70 27.59 20.98
CA SER A 82 33.33 28.16 22.28
C SER A 82 34.23 29.34 22.65
N GLY A 83 33.88 30.52 22.11
CA GLY A 83 34.55 31.78 22.44
C GLY A 83 35.74 32.12 21.53
N PRO A 84 36.63 33.04 21.94
CA PRO A 84 37.71 33.53 21.09
C PRO A 84 38.87 32.53 20.91
N ASP A 85 38.88 31.43 21.66
CA ASP A 85 39.85 30.35 21.52
C ASP A 85 39.31 29.28 20.56
N PRO A 86 39.87 29.15 19.34
CA PRO A 86 39.40 28.19 18.34
C PRO A 86 39.73 26.73 18.68
N SER A 87 40.38 26.47 19.82
CA SER A 87 40.64 25.11 20.32
C SER A 87 39.54 24.56 21.23
N LEU A 88 38.63 25.41 21.71
CA LEU A 88 37.51 25.01 22.54
C LEU A 88 36.24 24.90 21.68
N ALA A 89 35.53 23.77 21.79
CA ALA A 89 34.27 23.54 21.07
C ALA A 89 33.09 23.50 22.05
N SER A 90 31.96 24.08 21.64
CA SER A 90 30.64 23.88 22.25
C SER A 90 29.91 22.80 21.46
N MET A 91 29.33 21.83 22.16
CA MET A 91 28.47 20.80 21.58
C MET A 91 27.11 20.85 22.27
N VAL A 92 26.04 20.88 21.49
CA VAL A 92 24.65 20.84 21.97
C VAL A 92 23.82 19.95 21.06
N VAL A 93 22.70 19.43 21.56
CA VAL A 93 21.70 18.75 20.74
C VAL A 93 20.67 19.77 20.28
N VAL A 94 20.50 19.93 18.98
CA VAL A 94 19.39 20.72 18.42
C VAL A 94 18.20 19.78 18.25
N SER A 95 17.06 20.10 18.85
CA SER A 95 15.77 19.45 18.62
C SER A 95 14.87 20.41 17.86
N ALA A 96 14.47 20.05 16.64
CA ALA A 96 13.76 20.93 15.71
C ALA A 96 12.44 20.31 15.22
N VAL A 97 11.41 21.15 15.09
CA VAL A 97 10.09 20.81 14.54
C VAL A 97 9.87 21.61 13.26
N ILE A 98 9.46 20.92 12.19
CA ILE A 98 9.20 21.49 10.88
C ILE A 98 7.68 21.61 10.71
N HIS A 99 7.19 22.85 10.57
CA HIS A 99 5.77 23.13 10.35
C HIS A 99 5.53 23.45 8.88
N TRP A 100 4.59 22.73 8.27
CA TRP A 100 4.17 22.90 6.89
C TRP A 100 2.86 23.67 6.84
N SER A 101 2.82 24.81 6.12
CA SER A 101 1.58 25.57 5.90
C SER A 101 1.11 25.37 4.46
N THR A 102 -0.16 25.01 4.29
CA THR A 102 -0.80 24.88 2.98
C THR A 102 -1.55 26.15 2.54
N GLU A 103 -1.56 27.20 3.37
CA GLU A 103 -2.50 28.32 3.16
C GLU A 103 -1.92 29.48 2.35
N HIS A 104 -0.60 29.75 2.35
CA HIS A 104 0.03 30.87 1.62
C HIS A 104 1.34 30.47 0.93
N GLU A 105 1.47 30.72 -0.39
CA GLU A 105 2.62 30.34 -1.23
C GLU A 105 3.96 31.01 -0.84
N ASP A 106 3.94 32.11 -0.07
CA ASP A 106 5.14 32.92 0.23
C ASP A 106 5.75 32.71 1.64
N GLU A 107 5.16 31.88 2.51
CA GLU A 107 5.75 31.44 3.81
C GLU A 107 5.48 29.94 4.06
N ALA A 108 5.95 29.08 3.15
CA ALA A 108 5.49 27.70 3.04
C ALA A 108 6.00 26.77 4.17
N ILE A 109 7.10 27.09 4.86
CA ILE A 109 7.72 26.21 5.86
C ILE A 109 8.27 27.03 7.03
N SER A 110 7.88 26.75 8.27
CA SER A 110 8.56 27.32 9.45
C SER A 110 9.30 26.24 10.24
N VAL A 111 10.38 26.62 10.93
CA VAL A 111 11.18 25.71 11.76
C VAL A 111 11.36 26.35 13.12
N SER A 112 10.91 25.65 14.15
CA SER A 112 11.17 25.97 15.56
C SER A 112 12.17 24.98 16.12
N TRP A 113 13.13 25.41 16.92
CA TRP A 113 14.09 24.50 17.55
C TRP A 113 14.52 24.97 18.93
N ASP A 114 14.93 24.00 19.74
CA ASP A 114 15.53 24.20 21.06
C ASP A 114 16.94 23.59 21.08
N GLU A 115 17.85 24.21 21.84
CA GLU A 115 19.17 23.66 22.14
C GLU A 115 19.13 22.94 23.49
N LEU A 116 19.49 21.65 23.49
CA LEU A 116 19.52 20.77 24.64
C LEU A 116 20.96 20.42 25.02
N ASP A 117 21.15 20.06 26.29
CA ASP A 117 22.43 19.59 26.78
C ASP A 117 22.84 18.26 26.13
N MET A 118 24.15 18.02 25.97
CA MET A 118 24.66 16.78 25.37
C MET A 118 24.30 15.52 26.16
N SER A 119 23.94 15.62 27.44
CA SER A 119 23.39 14.51 28.22
C SER A 119 22.07 13.96 27.65
N CYS A 120 21.36 14.73 26.82
CA CYS A 120 20.18 14.27 26.09
C CYS A 120 20.52 13.49 24.80
N CYS A 121 21.80 13.42 24.41
CA CYS A 121 22.23 12.71 23.20
C CYS A 121 22.46 11.21 23.48
N HIS A 122 21.47 10.37 23.17
CA HIS A 122 21.67 8.92 23.20
C HIS A 122 22.41 8.45 21.93
N GLU A 123 23.49 7.69 22.09
CA GLU A 123 24.41 7.34 20.99
C GLU A 123 23.72 6.66 19.79
N ASN A 124 22.70 5.84 20.04
CA ASN A 124 21.98 5.10 19.00
C ASN A 124 20.72 5.81 18.48
N GLU A 125 20.43 7.02 18.93
CA GLU A 125 19.20 7.73 18.58
C GLU A 125 19.46 8.94 17.69
N ILE A 126 20.60 9.62 17.84
CA ILE A 126 20.94 10.80 17.03
C ILE A 126 22.18 10.48 16.19
N GLN A 127 22.00 10.42 14.87
CA GLN A 127 23.04 10.08 13.90
C GLN A 127 23.41 11.23 12.94
N PHE A 128 22.85 12.43 13.15
CA PHE A 128 23.15 13.61 12.34
C PHE A 128 23.96 14.63 13.14
N ALA A 129 24.88 15.32 12.47
CA ALA A 129 25.64 16.41 13.07
C ALA A 129 25.97 17.54 12.07
N LEU A 130 25.94 18.77 12.58
CA LEU A 130 26.34 19.99 11.89
C LEU A 130 27.59 20.57 12.58
N ASP A 131 28.71 20.62 11.88
CA ASP A 131 29.98 21.18 12.37
C ASP A 131 30.27 22.53 11.69
N LEU A 132 30.28 23.60 12.48
CA LEU A 132 30.47 24.99 12.04
C LEU A 132 31.78 25.61 12.54
N ARG A 133 32.72 24.80 13.06
CA ARG A 133 33.98 25.29 13.63
C ARG A 133 34.91 25.90 12.59
N LYS A 134 35.72 26.88 13.01
CA LYS A 134 36.70 27.58 12.15
C LYS A 134 38.03 26.86 12.01
N SER A 135 38.39 26.00 12.97
CA SER A 135 39.66 25.27 13.02
C SER A 135 39.44 23.75 12.92
N SER A 136 40.27 23.08 12.11
CA SER A 136 40.32 21.62 11.98
C SER A 136 41.26 20.94 12.99
N SER A 137 41.61 21.61 14.10
CA SER A 137 42.58 21.09 15.07
C SER A 137 41.99 20.10 16.08
N GLY A 138 42.22 18.81 15.83
CA GLY A 138 42.80 17.92 16.84
C GLY A 138 41.87 17.01 17.62
N ASP A 139 40.92 17.54 18.40
CA ASP A 139 40.03 16.73 19.25
C ASP A 139 38.62 16.75 18.67
N ASN A 140 38.31 15.76 17.84
CA ASN A 140 37.05 15.68 17.12
C ASN A 140 36.22 14.50 17.64
N PHE A 141 35.38 14.74 18.65
CA PHE A 141 34.28 13.84 19.03
C PHE A 141 33.46 13.40 17.80
N VAL A 142 33.27 14.33 16.86
CA VAL A 142 32.62 14.12 15.55
C VAL A 142 33.39 13.15 14.65
N LEU A 143 34.72 13.07 14.76
CA LEU A 143 35.57 12.09 14.04
C LEU A 143 35.59 10.71 14.75
N GLU A 144 35.45 10.67 16.08
CA GLU A 144 35.46 9.43 16.86
C GLU A 144 34.19 8.60 16.67
N ARG A 145 33.02 9.25 16.54
CA ARG A 145 31.78 8.56 16.17
C ARG A 145 31.68 8.33 14.67
N GLN A 146 31.92 7.08 14.26
CA GLN A 146 31.95 6.65 12.85
C GLN A 146 30.55 6.43 12.25
N ASP A 147 29.51 6.47 13.08
CA ASP A 147 28.12 6.25 12.69
C ASP A 147 27.36 7.55 12.38
N LEU A 148 28.00 8.70 12.55
CA LEU A 148 27.41 10.01 12.27
C LEU A 148 27.47 10.38 10.79
N PHE A 149 26.36 10.92 10.29
CA PHE A 149 26.30 11.75 9.11
C PHE A 149 26.58 13.20 9.50
N VAL A 150 27.75 13.69 9.13
CA VAL A 150 28.27 14.98 9.54
C VAL A 150 28.40 15.88 8.33
N LEU A 151 27.73 17.01 8.38
CA LEU A 151 27.96 18.11 7.47
C LEU A 151 28.90 19.12 8.13
N CYS A 152 30.04 19.35 7.50
CA CYS A 152 31.00 20.35 7.94
C CYS A 152 30.93 21.57 7.02
N ILE A 153 30.82 22.77 7.60
CA ILE A 153 30.91 24.02 6.86
C ILE A 153 31.92 24.93 7.57
N GLY A 154 32.99 25.32 6.87
CA GLY A 154 34.09 26.09 7.45
C GLY A 154 34.68 27.12 6.49
N PRO A 155 35.65 27.93 6.96
CA PRO A 155 36.27 28.97 6.15
C PRO A 155 37.09 28.37 4.99
N SER A 156 37.00 28.99 3.81
CA SER A 156 37.85 28.64 2.66
C SER A 156 39.18 29.39 2.70
N ALA A 157 40.21 28.81 2.08
CA ALA A 157 41.47 29.52 1.79
C ALA A 157 41.28 30.65 0.74
N VAL A 158 40.17 30.62 0.01
CA VAL A 158 39.78 31.66 -0.95
C VAL A 158 38.95 32.72 -0.24
N ALA A 159 39.32 34.00 -0.39
CA ALA A 159 38.60 35.11 0.22
C ALA A 159 37.11 35.12 -0.21
N ASN A 160 36.21 35.43 0.74
CA ASN A 160 34.75 35.48 0.55
C ASN A 160 34.11 34.15 0.11
N LYS A 161 34.72 33.01 0.47
CA LYS A 161 34.13 31.68 0.26
C LYS A 161 34.16 30.85 1.54
N ALA A 162 33.21 29.93 1.62
CA ALA A 162 33.19 28.83 2.58
C ALA A 162 33.44 27.50 1.87
N VAL A 163 33.87 26.49 2.60
CA VAL A 163 33.94 25.11 2.11
C VAL A 163 32.93 24.25 2.86
N ALA A 164 32.23 23.38 2.14
CA ALA A 164 31.40 22.35 2.73
C ALA A 164 31.85 20.96 2.30
N ASN A 165 31.76 20.02 3.25
CA ASN A 165 31.95 18.60 3.00
C ASN A 165 31.00 17.79 3.88
N ILE A 166 30.75 16.55 3.48
CA ILE A 166 30.00 15.59 4.30
C ILE A 166 30.91 14.41 4.58
N SER A 167 30.88 13.94 5.82
CA SER A 167 31.39 12.63 6.18
C SER A 167 30.24 11.77 6.70
N TYR A 168 30.24 10.49 6.35
CA TYR A 168 29.05 9.65 6.51
C TYR A 168 29.45 8.19 6.71
N PRO A 169 28.57 7.36 7.30
CA PRO A 169 28.79 5.93 7.37
C PRO A 169 28.63 5.31 5.97
N SER A 170 29.73 4.87 5.35
CA SER A 170 29.74 4.45 3.94
C SER A 170 28.93 3.18 3.67
N GLN A 171 28.59 2.43 4.73
CA GLN A 171 27.72 1.26 4.70
C GLN A 171 26.23 1.60 4.49
N HIS A 172 25.82 2.83 4.77
CA HIS A 172 24.43 3.28 4.60
C HIS A 172 24.25 4.13 3.34
N ILE A 173 25.31 4.78 2.86
CA ILE A 173 25.22 5.76 1.77
C ILE A 173 26.34 5.50 0.75
N PRO A 174 25.99 5.19 -0.52
CA PRO A 174 26.97 5.11 -1.60
C PRO A 174 27.63 6.48 -1.89
N GLU A 175 28.90 6.49 -2.30
CA GLU A 175 29.65 7.73 -2.60
C GLU A 175 28.94 8.67 -3.60
N PRO A 176 28.35 8.18 -4.72
CA PRO A 176 27.60 9.06 -5.63
C PRO A 176 26.39 9.72 -4.97
N ALA A 177 25.71 9.03 -4.05
CA ALA A 177 24.58 9.56 -3.32
C ALA A 177 25.02 10.65 -2.32
N ALA A 178 26.12 10.43 -1.60
CA ALA A 178 26.66 11.43 -0.69
C ALA A 178 27.09 12.73 -1.41
N ALA A 179 27.70 12.60 -2.59
CA ALA A 179 28.06 13.75 -3.41
C ALA A 179 26.83 14.54 -3.91
N GLN A 180 25.72 13.86 -4.22
CA GLN A 180 24.47 14.52 -4.59
C GLN A 180 23.77 15.16 -3.39
N LEU A 181 23.75 14.50 -2.23
CA LEU A 181 23.22 15.07 -0.99
C LEU A 181 23.93 16.38 -0.62
N LEU A 182 25.26 16.42 -0.76
CA LEU A 182 26.03 17.66 -0.56
C LEU A 182 25.60 18.77 -1.53
N LYS A 183 25.38 18.46 -2.81
CA LYS A 183 24.92 19.45 -3.79
C LYS A 183 23.51 19.97 -3.49
N ILE A 184 22.59 19.09 -3.10
CA ILE A 184 21.22 19.46 -2.70
C ILE A 184 21.26 20.40 -1.49
N PHE A 185 22.08 20.07 -0.49
CA PHE A 185 22.24 20.93 0.68
C PHE A 185 22.82 22.30 0.30
N ILE A 186 23.84 22.34 -0.57
CA ILE A 186 24.43 23.59 -1.05
C ILE A 186 23.42 24.42 -1.84
N SER A 187 22.59 23.80 -2.69
CA SER A 187 21.55 24.54 -3.41
C SER A 187 20.54 25.17 -2.46
N GLN A 188 20.19 24.52 -1.34
CA GLN A 188 19.32 25.09 -0.31
C GLN A 188 19.96 26.28 0.41
N ILE A 189 21.29 26.27 0.62
CA ILE A 189 22.00 27.42 1.18
C ILE A 189 21.99 28.60 0.18
N VAL A 190 22.31 28.32 -1.09
CA VAL A 190 22.53 29.36 -2.11
C VAL A 190 21.22 30.02 -2.56
N SER A 191 20.12 29.27 -2.63
CA SER A 191 18.82 29.82 -3.06
C SER A 191 18.18 30.75 -2.04
N GLY A 192 18.57 30.69 -0.75
CA GLY A 192 17.97 31.48 0.33
C GLY A 192 16.46 31.26 0.54
N VAL A 193 15.84 30.34 -0.20
CA VAL A 193 14.40 30.17 -0.32
C VAL A 193 14.00 28.71 -0.12
N GLU A 194 12.87 28.61 0.57
CA GLU A 194 12.10 27.51 1.15
C GLU A 194 11.65 26.36 0.23
N SER A 195 12.26 26.17 -0.94
CA SER A 195 11.79 25.15 -1.86
C SER A 195 12.84 24.09 -2.14
N LEU A 196 12.66 22.94 -1.48
CA LEU A 196 13.18 21.65 -1.95
C LEU A 196 12.57 21.22 -3.31
N TYR A 197 11.60 21.99 -3.83
CA TYR A 197 10.70 21.58 -4.90
C TYR A 197 10.76 22.44 -6.18
N GLU A 198 11.50 23.55 -6.22
CA GLU A 198 11.59 24.41 -7.43
C GLU A 198 12.63 23.92 -8.44
N ILE A 199 13.67 23.20 -7.98
CA ILE A 199 14.32 22.23 -8.87
C ILE A 199 13.51 20.97 -8.66
N GLY A 200 12.38 20.87 -9.35
CA GLY A 200 11.66 19.60 -9.44
C GLY A 200 12.69 18.52 -9.75
N PRO A 201 12.67 17.35 -9.08
CA PRO A 201 13.51 16.25 -9.51
C PRO A 201 13.30 16.12 -11.02
N GLU A 202 14.38 15.91 -11.80
CA GLU A 202 14.16 15.34 -13.12
C GLU A 202 13.27 14.13 -12.87
N LEU A 203 12.01 14.25 -13.32
CA LEU A 203 11.02 13.22 -13.12
C LEU A 203 11.69 11.94 -13.57
N SER A 204 11.72 10.94 -12.69
CA SER A 204 12.39 9.68 -12.97
C SER A 204 12.00 9.25 -14.38
N LEU A 205 12.97 9.26 -15.29
CA LEU A 205 12.83 8.80 -16.68
C LEU A 205 12.28 7.36 -16.74
N VAL A 206 12.33 6.64 -15.62
CA VAL A 206 11.84 5.29 -15.48
C VAL A 206 10.31 5.22 -15.47
N ASN A 207 9.57 6.28 -15.08
CA ASN A 207 8.12 6.18 -14.82
C ASN A 207 7.27 7.42 -15.19
N HIS A 208 7.71 8.30 -16.10
CA HIS A 208 6.88 9.43 -16.55
C HIS A 208 6.67 9.47 -18.08
N PRO A 209 5.40 9.50 -18.57
CA PRO A 209 4.16 9.34 -17.81
C PRO A 209 4.02 7.92 -17.22
N PRO A 210 3.34 7.75 -16.07
CA PRO A 210 2.97 6.42 -15.62
C PRO A 210 2.22 5.75 -16.75
N VAL A 211 2.74 4.62 -17.23
CA VAL A 211 2.05 3.83 -18.25
C VAL A 211 0.88 3.18 -17.54
N LEU A 212 -0.28 3.86 -17.56
CA LEU A 212 -1.55 3.34 -17.04
C LEU A 212 -2.12 2.23 -17.95
N GLU A 213 -1.41 1.90 -19.02
CA GLU A 213 -1.71 0.82 -19.94
C GLU A 213 -0.83 -0.40 -19.58
N PRO A 214 -1.40 -1.47 -19.00
CA PRO A 214 -0.64 -2.69 -18.77
C PRO A 214 -0.07 -3.21 -20.10
N PRO A 215 1.13 -3.81 -20.11
CA PRO A 215 1.75 -4.30 -21.33
C PRO A 215 0.88 -5.39 -21.97
N VAL A 216 0.68 -5.27 -23.28
CA VAL A 216 -0.07 -6.26 -24.07
C VAL A 216 0.73 -7.56 -24.13
N GLN A 217 0.10 -8.67 -23.76
CA GLN A 217 0.72 -10.00 -23.71
C GLN A 217 0.58 -10.77 -25.03
N PHE A 218 -0.52 -10.57 -25.75
CA PHE A 218 -0.82 -11.28 -26.99
C PHE A 218 -0.72 -10.39 -28.23
N SER A 219 -0.24 -10.98 -29.34
CA SER A 219 -0.46 -10.46 -30.70
C SER A 219 -1.77 -10.97 -31.33
N SER A 220 -2.60 -11.70 -30.57
CA SER A 220 -3.92 -12.19 -30.98
C SER A 220 -5.03 -11.14 -30.75
N ASN A 221 -6.23 -11.43 -31.25
CA ASN A 221 -7.39 -10.51 -31.20
C ASN A 221 -7.97 -10.28 -29.78
N TRP A 222 -7.42 -10.88 -28.73
CA TRP A 222 -7.90 -10.75 -27.34
C TRP A 222 -6.73 -10.73 -26.35
N ASP A 223 -6.77 -9.79 -25.42
CA ASP A 223 -5.86 -9.66 -24.28
C ASP A 223 -6.55 -8.90 -23.14
N ILE A 224 -6.38 -9.32 -21.88
CA ILE A 224 -6.95 -8.60 -20.73
C ILE A 224 -6.46 -7.15 -20.65
N ALA A 225 -5.20 -6.89 -20.99
CA ALA A 225 -4.58 -5.57 -20.94
C ALA A 225 -5.19 -4.58 -21.95
N THR A 226 -5.69 -5.06 -23.09
CA THR A 226 -6.21 -4.21 -24.17
C THR A 226 -7.72 -4.31 -24.37
N SER A 227 -8.32 -5.40 -23.92
CA SER A 227 -9.69 -5.77 -24.28
C SER A 227 -10.64 -5.82 -23.08
N ALA A 228 -10.12 -5.90 -21.85
CA ALA A 228 -10.95 -5.84 -20.65
C ALA A 228 -10.99 -4.40 -20.11
N THR A 229 -12.20 -3.86 -20.01
CA THR A 229 -12.45 -2.56 -19.35
C THR A 229 -12.96 -2.73 -17.92
N HIS A 230 -13.51 -3.91 -17.60
CA HIS A 230 -14.11 -4.22 -16.32
C HIS A 230 -13.58 -5.55 -15.77
N LEU A 231 -13.46 -5.62 -14.44
CA LEU A 231 -12.95 -6.78 -13.72
C LEU A 231 -13.56 -8.15 -14.13
N HIS A 232 -14.83 -8.19 -14.53
CA HIS A 232 -15.51 -9.42 -14.95
C HIS A 232 -15.38 -9.74 -16.45
N THR A 233 -14.92 -8.81 -17.29
CA THR A 233 -14.89 -8.97 -18.76
C THR A 233 -13.99 -10.13 -19.19
N GLY A 234 -12.86 -10.34 -18.49
CA GLY A 234 -11.97 -11.49 -18.73
C GLY A 234 -12.69 -12.83 -18.56
N PHE A 235 -13.47 -12.97 -17.50
CA PHE A 235 -14.30 -14.15 -17.26
C PHE A 235 -15.38 -14.32 -18.34
N GLU A 236 -16.07 -13.24 -18.72
CA GLU A 236 -17.13 -13.31 -19.76
C GLU A 236 -16.58 -13.72 -21.13
N HIS A 237 -15.37 -13.27 -21.48
CA HIS A 237 -14.69 -13.72 -22.68
C HIS A 237 -14.55 -15.25 -22.69
N TRP A 238 -14.02 -15.85 -21.62
CA TRP A 238 -13.85 -17.31 -21.54
C TRP A 238 -15.18 -18.06 -21.43
N ALA A 239 -16.20 -17.47 -20.80
CA ALA A 239 -17.55 -18.01 -20.82
C ALA A 239 -18.17 -18.05 -22.22
N SER A 240 -17.79 -17.14 -23.12
CA SER A 240 -18.21 -17.19 -24.53
C SER A 240 -17.30 -18.07 -25.39
N ALA A 241 -15.98 -18.01 -25.19
CA ALA A 241 -14.99 -18.67 -26.04
C ALA A 241 -14.86 -20.17 -25.73
N ALA A 242 -14.97 -20.55 -24.46
CA ALA A 242 -14.83 -21.92 -23.97
C ALA A 242 -15.86 -22.25 -22.87
N PRO A 243 -17.18 -22.18 -23.14
CA PRO A 243 -18.24 -22.33 -22.14
C PRO A 243 -18.23 -23.67 -21.40
N ASN A 244 -17.67 -24.73 -22.01
CA ASN A 244 -17.61 -26.07 -21.44
C ASN A 244 -16.34 -26.32 -20.63
N SER A 245 -15.36 -25.41 -20.63
CA SER A 245 -14.15 -25.55 -19.84
C SER A 245 -14.44 -25.36 -18.34
N PRO A 246 -13.75 -26.09 -17.45
CA PRO A 246 -13.93 -25.95 -16.00
C PRO A 246 -13.44 -24.57 -15.51
N ALA A 247 -14.33 -23.81 -14.86
CA ALA A 247 -14.01 -22.50 -14.29
C ALA A 247 -13.79 -22.57 -12.77
N LEU A 248 -14.65 -23.30 -12.07
CA LEU A 248 -14.59 -23.50 -10.63
C LEU A 248 -14.62 -24.99 -10.32
N ASP A 249 -13.70 -25.44 -9.48
CA ASP A 249 -13.68 -26.77 -8.89
C ASP A 249 -13.73 -26.63 -7.37
N PHE A 250 -14.88 -26.92 -6.78
CA PHE A 250 -15.10 -26.80 -5.34
C PHE A 250 -15.29 -28.16 -4.69
N PHE A 251 -14.51 -28.47 -3.65
CA PHE A 251 -14.68 -29.69 -2.87
C PHE A 251 -14.98 -29.37 -1.40
N SER A 252 -15.82 -30.21 -0.79
CA SER A 252 -16.40 -29.92 0.54
C SER A 252 -15.78 -30.70 1.70
N SER A 253 -14.94 -31.70 1.40
CA SER A 253 -14.28 -32.56 2.37
C SER A 253 -13.04 -33.20 1.76
N LEU A 254 -12.06 -33.56 2.58
CA LEU A 254 -10.93 -34.40 2.16
C LEU A 254 -11.31 -35.89 2.19
N SER A 255 -10.60 -36.69 1.41
CA SER A 255 -10.82 -38.13 1.34
C SER A 255 -10.53 -38.80 2.69
N THR A 256 -11.37 -39.74 3.08
CA THR A 256 -11.20 -40.59 4.27
C THR A 256 -11.42 -42.05 3.89
N GLU A 257 -10.98 -43.01 4.71
CA GLU A 257 -11.16 -44.44 4.42
C GLU A 257 -12.64 -44.76 4.10
N GLY A 258 -12.91 -45.09 2.83
CA GLY A 258 -14.25 -45.45 2.34
C GLY A 258 -15.13 -44.27 1.88
N ASN A 259 -14.67 -43.02 1.93
CA ASN A 259 -15.43 -41.86 1.47
C ASN A 259 -14.54 -40.92 0.61
N PRO A 260 -14.59 -41.04 -0.74
CA PRO A 260 -13.78 -40.22 -1.63
C PRO A 260 -14.25 -38.76 -1.63
N THR A 261 -13.32 -37.85 -1.93
CA THR A 261 -13.62 -36.43 -2.07
C THR A 261 -14.64 -36.19 -3.18
N ARG A 262 -15.67 -35.38 -2.87
CA ARG A 262 -16.68 -34.98 -3.85
C ARG A 262 -16.41 -33.58 -4.36
N HIS A 263 -16.04 -33.51 -5.64
CA HIS A 263 -15.87 -32.27 -6.38
C HIS A 263 -17.19 -31.79 -6.98
N GLN A 264 -17.36 -30.47 -6.99
CA GLN A 264 -18.45 -29.75 -7.61
C GLN A 264 -17.83 -28.82 -8.65
N VAL A 265 -17.80 -29.29 -9.88
CA VAL A 265 -17.19 -28.57 -11.00
C VAL A 265 -18.26 -27.77 -11.74
N LEU A 266 -18.02 -26.47 -11.88
CA LEU A 266 -18.81 -25.57 -12.72
C LEU A 266 -17.97 -25.15 -13.92
N SER A 267 -18.52 -25.32 -15.12
CA SER A 267 -17.92 -24.77 -16.32
C SER A 267 -18.07 -23.25 -16.37
N TYR A 268 -17.31 -22.57 -17.23
CA TYR A 268 -17.45 -21.13 -17.43
C TYR A 268 -18.88 -20.75 -17.83
N GLY A 269 -19.52 -21.50 -18.71
CA GLY A 269 -20.92 -21.30 -19.13
C GLY A 269 -21.92 -21.46 -17.98
N MET A 270 -21.73 -22.49 -17.14
CA MET A 270 -22.58 -22.73 -15.97
C MET A 270 -22.43 -21.62 -14.92
N LEU A 271 -21.19 -21.25 -14.61
CA LEU A 271 -20.89 -20.19 -13.65
C LEU A 271 -21.42 -18.83 -14.14
N ASN A 272 -21.29 -18.56 -15.44
CA ASN A 272 -21.81 -17.34 -16.06
C ASN A 272 -23.34 -17.29 -16.01
N SER A 273 -24.02 -18.40 -16.29
CA SER A 273 -25.48 -18.49 -16.23
C SER A 273 -26.00 -18.29 -14.80
N ALA A 274 -25.34 -18.93 -13.82
CA ALA A 274 -25.66 -18.73 -12.40
C ALA A 274 -25.48 -17.27 -11.96
N ALA A 275 -24.39 -16.61 -12.39
CA ALA A 275 -24.15 -15.20 -12.13
C ALA A 275 -25.19 -14.30 -12.82
N ASN A 276 -25.58 -14.62 -14.06
CA ASN A 276 -26.59 -13.87 -14.81
C ASN A 276 -27.98 -13.94 -14.15
N HIS A 277 -28.37 -15.08 -13.56
CA HIS A 277 -29.62 -15.20 -12.80
C HIS A 277 -29.65 -14.22 -11.62
N VAL A 278 -28.57 -14.17 -10.83
CA VAL A 278 -28.47 -13.25 -9.68
C VAL A 278 -28.37 -11.80 -10.16
N ALA A 279 -27.56 -11.51 -11.19
CA ALA A 279 -27.43 -10.16 -11.75
C ALA A 279 -28.77 -9.60 -12.25
N SER A 280 -29.57 -10.44 -12.92
CA SER A 280 -30.91 -10.08 -13.39
C SER A 280 -31.88 -9.72 -12.27
N LEU A 281 -31.73 -10.34 -11.09
CA LEU A 281 -32.49 -9.94 -9.90
C LEU A 281 -31.98 -8.61 -9.34
N LEU A 282 -30.66 -8.42 -9.25
CA LEU A 282 -30.05 -7.19 -8.74
C LEU A 282 -30.47 -5.97 -9.57
N LEU A 283 -30.49 -6.09 -10.90
CA LEU A 283 -30.97 -5.03 -11.80
C LEU A 283 -32.45 -4.65 -11.61
N LYS A 284 -33.28 -5.56 -11.04
CA LYS A 284 -34.68 -5.27 -10.71
C LYS A 284 -34.84 -4.60 -9.34
N LEU A 285 -33.89 -4.85 -8.43
CA LEU A 285 -33.95 -4.36 -7.05
C LEU A 285 -33.25 -3.00 -6.88
N VAL A 286 -32.21 -2.73 -7.67
CA VAL A 286 -31.43 -1.51 -7.61
C VAL A 286 -31.83 -0.58 -8.75
N SER A 287 -32.08 0.70 -8.45
CA SER A 287 -32.51 1.66 -9.47
C SER A 287 -31.43 1.91 -10.53
N HIS A 288 -31.84 2.21 -11.75
CA HIS A 288 -30.91 2.57 -12.83
C HIS A 288 -30.01 3.76 -12.47
N ASP A 289 -30.54 4.78 -11.79
CA ASP A 289 -29.76 5.95 -11.36
C ASP A 289 -28.64 5.56 -10.38
N THR A 290 -28.94 4.63 -9.46
CA THR A 290 -27.97 4.10 -8.50
C THR A 290 -26.85 3.31 -9.20
N ILE A 291 -27.20 2.50 -10.21
CA ILE A 291 -26.22 1.75 -11.01
C ILE A 291 -25.38 2.72 -11.86
N ALA A 292 -26.01 3.67 -12.53
CA ALA A 292 -25.33 4.66 -13.39
C ALA A 292 -24.36 5.55 -12.60
N ALA A 293 -24.64 5.82 -11.32
CA ALA A 293 -23.70 6.52 -10.44
C ALA A 293 -22.40 5.74 -10.18
N GLY A 294 -22.40 4.41 -10.37
CA GLY A 294 -21.21 3.56 -10.30
C GLY A 294 -20.57 3.48 -8.92
N ARG A 295 -21.33 3.73 -7.84
CA ARG A 295 -20.81 3.80 -6.45
C ARG A 295 -21.56 2.91 -5.46
N CYS A 296 -22.58 2.19 -5.91
CA CYS A 296 -23.38 1.34 -5.04
C CYS A 296 -22.62 0.07 -4.68
N ILE A 297 -22.55 -0.23 -3.39
CA ILE A 297 -21.78 -1.35 -2.83
C ILE A 297 -22.75 -2.33 -2.19
N LEU A 298 -22.63 -3.62 -2.55
CA LEU A 298 -23.43 -4.72 -2.02
C LEU A 298 -22.55 -5.64 -1.15
N PRO A 299 -22.82 -5.72 0.15
CA PRO A 299 -22.11 -6.64 1.02
C PRO A 299 -22.43 -8.09 0.72
N VAL A 300 -21.43 -8.95 0.91
CA VAL A 300 -21.50 -10.39 0.72
C VAL A 300 -21.09 -11.06 2.02
N TYR A 301 -22.07 -11.68 2.71
CA TYR A 301 -21.89 -12.35 4.00
C TYR A 301 -21.97 -13.86 3.83
N MET A 302 -20.86 -14.46 3.41
CA MET A 302 -20.69 -15.91 3.30
C MET A 302 -19.20 -16.27 3.25
N SER A 303 -18.86 -17.50 3.62
CA SER A 303 -17.51 -18.05 3.45
C SER A 303 -17.22 -18.46 2.01
N THR A 304 -15.98 -18.87 1.75
CA THR A 304 -15.57 -19.52 0.48
C THR A 304 -16.54 -20.63 0.09
N SER A 305 -17.18 -20.46 -1.07
CA SER A 305 -18.26 -21.30 -1.59
C SER A 305 -18.53 -20.96 -3.06
N PRO A 306 -19.19 -21.83 -3.84
CA PRO A 306 -19.65 -21.49 -5.18
C PRO A 306 -20.52 -20.22 -5.21
N GLU A 307 -21.40 -20.05 -4.22
CA GLU A 307 -22.26 -18.89 -4.07
C GLU A 307 -21.49 -17.58 -3.91
N LEU A 308 -20.34 -17.58 -3.24
CA LEU A 308 -19.48 -16.39 -3.09
C LEU A 308 -19.00 -15.90 -4.47
N TYR A 309 -18.45 -16.81 -5.28
CA TYR A 309 -17.92 -16.46 -6.60
C TYR A 309 -19.04 -16.04 -7.57
N ILE A 310 -20.19 -16.72 -7.52
CA ILE A 310 -21.39 -16.32 -8.25
C ILE A 310 -21.83 -14.91 -7.86
N SER A 311 -21.82 -14.59 -6.55
CA SER A 311 -22.20 -13.27 -6.04
C SER A 311 -21.28 -12.18 -6.57
N TYR A 312 -19.96 -12.37 -6.52
CA TYR A 312 -19.00 -11.39 -7.03
C TYR A 312 -19.22 -11.11 -8.52
N LEU A 313 -19.31 -12.16 -9.33
CA LEU A 313 -19.55 -12.03 -10.77
C LEU A 313 -20.90 -11.35 -11.04
N ALA A 314 -21.96 -11.72 -10.33
CA ALA A 314 -23.29 -11.16 -10.51
C ALA A 314 -23.35 -9.66 -10.17
N ILE A 315 -22.74 -9.26 -9.05
CA ILE A 315 -22.66 -7.87 -8.60
C ILE A 315 -21.89 -7.04 -9.63
N LEU A 316 -20.72 -7.51 -10.07
CA LEU A 316 -19.90 -6.82 -11.08
C LEU A 316 -20.64 -6.68 -12.41
N LYS A 317 -21.31 -7.74 -12.88
CA LYS A 317 -22.13 -7.73 -14.10
C LYS A 317 -23.28 -6.73 -14.03
N ALA A 318 -23.87 -6.57 -12.85
CA ALA A 318 -24.94 -5.59 -12.61
C ALA A 318 -24.43 -4.13 -12.53
N GLY A 319 -23.12 -3.88 -12.66
CA GLY A 319 -22.53 -2.54 -12.54
C GLY A 319 -22.40 -2.04 -11.11
N LEU A 320 -22.35 -2.95 -10.15
CA LEU A 320 -22.29 -2.69 -8.72
C LEU A 320 -20.94 -3.16 -8.16
N ALA A 321 -20.56 -2.66 -6.99
CA ALA A 321 -19.36 -3.10 -6.29
C ALA A 321 -19.70 -4.14 -5.21
N PHE A 322 -18.89 -5.18 -5.04
CA PHE A 322 -19.07 -6.12 -3.93
C PHE A 322 -18.20 -5.75 -2.72
N SER A 323 -18.64 -6.11 -1.52
CA SER A 323 -17.82 -6.01 -0.31
C SER A 323 -17.96 -7.25 0.57
N PRO A 324 -16.94 -8.11 0.68
CA PRO A 324 -16.97 -9.25 1.58
C PRO A 324 -17.00 -8.80 3.03
N LEU A 325 -17.90 -9.39 3.81
CA LEU A 325 -17.98 -9.17 5.25
C LEU A 325 -17.26 -10.29 6.03
N PRO A 326 -16.51 -9.97 7.10
CA PRO A 326 -15.76 -10.95 7.88
C PRO A 326 -16.70 -11.82 8.74
N MET A 327 -16.92 -13.08 8.33
CA MET A 327 -17.81 -14.01 9.04
C MET A 327 -17.37 -14.34 10.48
N ASP A 328 -16.10 -14.14 10.79
CA ASP A 328 -15.46 -14.38 12.08
C ASP A 328 -15.43 -13.15 13.00
N ALA A 329 -15.90 -12.00 12.52
CA ALA A 329 -15.94 -10.78 13.33
C ALA A 329 -17.16 -10.74 14.26
N PRO A 330 -17.07 -10.07 15.42
CA PRO A 330 -18.21 -9.83 16.29
C PRO A 330 -19.35 -9.12 15.55
N LEU A 331 -20.61 -9.43 15.86
CA LEU A 331 -21.76 -8.83 15.16
C LEU A 331 -21.81 -7.30 15.23
N GLU A 332 -21.32 -6.71 16.32
CA GLU A 332 -21.21 -5.25 16.46
C GLU A 332 -20.34 -4.66 15.35
N ARG A 333 -19.25 -5.35 15.02
CA ARG A 333 -18.36 -4.99 13.92
C ARG A 333 -19.07 -5.07 12.57
N ILE A 334 -19.87 -6.12 12.36
CA ILE A 334 -20.67 -6.29 11.14
C ILE A 334 -21.72 -5.18 11.01
N ARG A 335 -22.37 -4.81 12.12
CA ARG A 335 -23.34 -3.73 12.18
C ARG A 335 -22.71 -2.39 11.77
N GLU A 336 -21.53 -2.07 12.29
CA GLU A 336 -20.78 -0.87 11.89
C GLU A 336 -20.47 -0.85 10.40
N LEU A 337 -20.00 -1.97 9.84
CA LEU A 337 -19.68 -2.06 8.40
C LEU A 337 -20.91 -1.85 7.51
N ILE A 338 -22.03 -2.49 7.87
CA ILE A 338 -23.29 -2.33 7.14
C ILE A 338 -23.80 -0.89 7.25
N GLN A 339 -23.64 -0.25 8.41
CA GLN A 339 -24.01 1.16 8.60
C GLN A 339 -23.13 2.13 7.81
N ASP A 340 -21.84 1.82 7.64
CA ASP A 340 -20.93 2.63 6.84
C ASP A 340 -21.23 2.50 5.34
N ILE A 341 -21.56 1.28 4.87
CA ILE A 341 -21.92 1.02 3.48
C ILE A 341 -23.31 1.54 3.12
N MET A 342 -24.29 1.45 4.03
CA MET A 342 -25.72 1.70 3.79
C MET A 342 -26.27 0.97 2.55
N PRO A 343 -26.14 -0.37 2.50
CA PRO A 343 -26.47 -1.12 1.29
C PRO A 343 -27.98 -1.28 1.08
N PRO A 344 -28.47 -1.33 -0.17
CA PRO A 344 -29.87 -1.66 -0.44
C PRO A 344 -30.19 -3.13 -0.13
N VAL A 345 -29.23 -4.03 -0.34
CA VAL A 345 -29.34 -5.48 -0.13
C VAL A 345 -28.02 -6.07 0.36
N VAL A 346 -28.09 -7.20 1.05
CA VAL A 346 -26.94 -8.04 1.42
C VAL A 346 -27.14 -9.44 0.83
N LEU A 347 -26.09 -10.01 0.24
CA LEU A 347 -26.10 -11.36 -0.32
C LEU A 347 -25.54 -12.35 0.70
N GLY A 348 -26.16 -13.52 0.82
CA GLY A 348 -25.72 -14.61 1.69
C GLY A 348 -26.25 -15.97 1.26
N ILE A 349 -25.99 -16.97 2.09
CA ILE A 349 -26.43 -18.36 1.88
C ILE A 349 -27.53 -18.67 2.89
N GLY A 350 -28.66 -19.20 2.43
CA GLY A 350 -29.79 -19.50 3.31
C GLY A 350 -30.52 -18.24 3.78
N GLY A 351 -31.19 -18.35 4.92
CA GLY A 351 -31.90 -17.22 5.55
C GLY A 351 -30.96 -16.21 6.21
N LYS A 352 -31.45 -14.97 6.37
CA LYS A 352 -30.74 -13.94 7.13
C LYS A 352 -30.46 -14.44 8.56
N PRO A 353 -29.25 -14.28 9.12
CA PRO A 353 -28.96 -14.74 10.47
C PRO A 353 -29.90 -14.10 11.50
N ASP A 354 -30.51 -14.90 12.37
CA ASP A 354 -31.45 -14.40 13.39
C ASP A 354 -30.79 -13.39 14.35
N GLU A 355 -29.49 -13.59 14.61
CA GLU A 355 -28.69 -12.71 15.47
C GLU A 355 -28.53 -11.28 14.90
N TRP A 356 -28.75 -11.08 13.60
CA TRP A 356 -28.72 -9.75 13.01
C TRP A 356 -29.90 -8.90 13.49
N ALA A 357 -31.07 -9.52 13.71
CA ALA A 357 -32.24 -8.83 14.22
C ALA A 357 -32.01 -8.33 15.66
N SER A 358 -31.34 -9.12 16.50
CA SER A 358 -31.04 -8.73 17.89
C SER A 358 -30.01 -7.60 17.98
N GLN A 359 -29.16 -7.45 16.95
CA GLN A 359 -28.19 -6.35 16.82
C GLN A 359 -28.73 -5.14 16.04
N GLY A 360 -30.02 -5.13 15.68
CA GLY A 360 -30.66 -4.02 14.98
C GLY A 360 -30.20 -3.86 13.51
N ILE A 361 -29.61 -4.90 12.92
CA ILE A 361 -29.21 -4.89 11.50
C ILE A 361 -30.46 -5.13 10.63
N GLN A 362 -31.02 -4.04 10.11
CA GLN A 362 -32.17 -4.07 9.21
C GLN A 362 -31.74 -3.85 7.77
N THR A 363 -31.55 -4.96 7.04
CA THR A 363 -31.24 -4.96 5.61
C THR A 363 -32.10 -5.98 4.87
N THR A 364 -32.31 -5.74 3.58
CA THR A 364 -32.88 -6.73 2.66
C THR A 364 -31.84 -7.83 2.42
N TRP A 365 -32.28 -9.08 2.51
CA TRP A 365 -31.41 -10.25 2.35
C TRP A 365 -31.74 -10.99 1.06
N ILE A 366 -30.71 -11.41 0.33
CA ILE A 366 -30.83 -12.26 -0.86
C ILE A 366 -30.13 -13.59 -0.57
N ASP A 367 -30.91 -14.67 -0.59
CA ASP A 367 -30.36 -16.02 -0.57
C ASP A 367 -29.88 -16.39 -1.98
N VAL A 368 -28.57 -16.47 -2.14
CA VAL A 368 -27.93 -16.78 -3.42
C VAL A 368 -28.22 -18.22 -3.86
N THR A 369 -28.46 -19.14 -2.93
CA THR A 369 -28.70 -20.55 -3.23
C THR A 369 -30.00 -20.77 -4.01
N GLU A 370 -31.03 -19.99 -3.70
CA GLU A 370 -32.34 -20.08 -4.35
C GLU A 370 -32.33 -19.48 -5.76
N ILE A 371 -31.60 -18.37 -5.94
CA ILE A 371 -31.65 -17.56 -7.16
C ILE A 371 -30.66 -18.06 -8.22
N SER A 372 -29.45 -18.46 -7.82
CA SER A 372 -28.38 -18.82 -8.76
C SER A 372 -28.65 -20.10 -9.54
N ARG A 373 -29.39 -21.06 -8.93
CA ARG A 373 -29.70 -22.39 -9.50
C ARG A 373 -28.47 -23.22 -9.90
N TRP A 374 -27.28 -22.87 -9.41
CA TRP A 374 -26.02 -23.50 -9.85
C TRP A 374 -25.98 -25.01 -9.57
N LYS A 375 -26.61 -25.48 -8.48
CA LYS A 375 -26.72 -26.91 -8.17
C LYS A 375 -27.51 -27.69 -9.23
N THR A 376 -28.54 -27.08 -9.79
CA THR A 376 -29.33 -27.68 -10.89
C THR A 376 -28.48 -27.74 -12.15
N LEU A 377 -27.79 -26.64 -12.49
CA LEU A 377 -26.89 -26.55 -13.64
C LEU A 377 -25.76 -27.60 -13.57
N SER A 378 -25.16 -27.78 -12.39
CA SER A 378 -24.09 -28.75 -12.17
C SER A 378 -24.57 -30.20 -12.30
N ASN A 379 -25.78 -30.52 -11.82
CA ASN A 379 -26.30 -31.89 -11.84
C ASN A 379 -26.95 -32.29 -13.18
N GLN A 380 -27.63 -31.36 -13.86
CA GLN A 380 -28.47 -31.66 -15.02
C GLN A 380 -27.87 -31.13 -16.34
N GLY A 381 -26.78 -30.37 -16.27
CA GLY A 381 -26.26 -29.63 -17.41
C GLY A 381 -27.05 -28.34 -17.67
N MET A 382 -26.59 -27.54 -18.63
CA MET A 382 -27.32 -26.33 -19.05
C MET A 382 -28.50 -26.72 -19.94
N SER A 383 -29.70 -26.24 -19.62
CA SER A 383 -30.87 -26.35 -20.49
C SER A 383 -30.92 -25.20 -21.51
N GLY A 384 -31.82 -25.27 -22.49
CA GLY A 384 -32.05 -24.18 -23.45
C GLY A 384 -32.49 -22.88 -22.76
N GLU A 385 -33.33 -22.96 -21.72
CA GLU A 385 -33.80 -21.81 -20.94
C GLU A 385 -32.67 -21.14 -20.14
N ASP A 386 -31.67 -21.90 -19.68
CA ASP A 386 -30.52 -21.36 -18.94
C ASP A 386 -29.55 -20.61 -19.87
N SER A 387 -29.38 -21.10 -21.11
CA SER A 387 -28.69 -20.37 -22.17
C SER A 387 -29.46 -19.14 -22.65
N GLU A 388 -30.78 -19.15 -22.54
CA GLU A 388 -31.70 -18.06 -22.94
C GLU A 388 -31.98 -17.03 -21.84
N CYS A 389 -31.35 -17.13 -20.65
CA CYS A 389 -31.41 -16.05 -19.67
C CYS A 389 -30.75 -14.81 -20.29
N SER A 390 -31.57 -13.99 -20.95
CA SER A 390 -31.21 -12.77 -21.65
C SER A 390 -30.84 -11.67 -20.65
N PHE A 391 -29.74 -11.90 -19.94
CA PHE A 391 -29.10 -10.86 -19.17
C PHE A 391 -28.66 -9.76 -20.14
N GLN A 392 -29.29 -8.60 -20.03
CA GLN A 392 -28.92 -7.42 -20.78
C GLN A 392 -28.04 -6.53 -19.89
N PRO A 393 -26.71 -6.54 -20.07
CA PRO A 393 -25.82 -5.70 -19.29
C PRO A 393 -26.17 -4.23 -19.49
N GLN A 394 -26.11 -3.46 -18.41
CA GLN A 394 -26.18 -2.00 -18.47
C GLN A 394 -24.80 -1.43 -18.80
N PRO A 395 -24.70 -0.23 -19.40
CA PRO A 395 -23.42 0.44 -19.55
C PRO A 395 -22.77 0.70 -18.19
N ILE A 396 -21.54 0.24 -18.00
CA ILE A 396 -20.75 0.44 -16.76
C ILE A 396 -19.58 1.35 -17.10
N ALA A 397 -19.40 2.45 -16.38
CA ALA A 397 -18.22 3.30 -16.54
C ALA A 397 -16.97 2.61 -15.98
N ASN A 398 -15.81 2.74 -16.61
CA ASN A 398 -14.56 2.14 -16.11
C ASN A 398 -14.15 2.71 -14.73
N SER A 399 -14.60 3.92 -14.42
CA SER A 399 -14.42 4.58 -13.11
C SER A 399 -15.40 4.11 -12.04
N ALA A 400 -16.42 3.32 -12.39
CA ALA A 400 -17.33 2.72 -11.41
C ALA A 400 -16.57 1.78 -10.47
N LEU A 401 -17.04 1.69 -9.24
CA LEU A 401 -16.47 0.82 -8.21
C LEU A 401 -16.68 -0.66 -8.58
N ALA A 402 -15.64 -1.47 -8.42
CA ALA A 402 -15.68 -2.92 -8.57
C ALA A 402 -15.78 -3.62 -7.22
N TYR A 403 -15.03 -3.15 -6.22
CA TYR A 403 -15.08 -3.71 -4.87
C TYR A 403 -14.69 -2.71 -3.80
N LEU A 404 -15.08 -3.03 -2.56
CA LEU A 404 -14.66 -2.34 -1.35
C LEU A 404 -14.13 -3.35 -0.33
N LEU A 405 -12.92 -3.12 0.17
CA LEU A 405 -12.30 -3.89 1.25
C LEU A 405 -12.01 -3.00 2.46
N PHE A 406 -12.28 -3.50 3.67
CA PHE A 406 -11.97 -2.77 4.90
C PHE A 406 -10.57 -3.13 5.41
N THR A 407 -9.86 -2.12 5.90
CA THR A 407 -8.56 -2.27 6.58
C THR A 407 -8.71 -1.89 8.06
N SER A 408 -7.85 -2.42 8.94
CA SER A 408 -7.96 -2.23 10.40
C SER A 408 -7.93 -0.76 10.84
N GLY A 409 -7.30 0.13 10.07
CA GLY A 409 -7.25 1.57 10.33
C GLY A 409 -6.43 1.92 11.57
N SER A 410 -5.47 2.84 11.45
CA SER A 410 -4.62 3.27 12.58
C SER A 410 -5.39 3.89 13.75
N THR A 411 -6.60 4.39 13.50
CA THR A 411 -7.49 5.03 14.49
C THR A 411 -8.40 4.05 15.22
N GLY A 412 -8.26 2.74 14.99
CA GLY A 412 -9.14 1.69 15.53
C GLY A 412 -10.51 1.62 14.86
N ARG A 413 -10.88 2.62 14.05
CA ARG A 413 -12.01 2.55 13.13
C ARG A 413 -11.53 2.11 11.74
N PRO A 414 -12.09 1.03 11.21
CA PRO A 414 -11.69 0.52 9.92
C PRO A 414 -12.15 1.41 8.79
N LYS A 415 -11.35 1.43 7.72
CA LYS A 415 -11.52 2.30 6.57
C LYS A 415 -11.78 1.44 5.33
N GLY A 416 -12.86 1.75 4.61
CA GLY A 416 -13.18 1.12 3.34
C GLY A 416 -12.31 1.67 2.22
N VAL A 417 -11.51 0.80 1.59
CA VAL A 417 -10.73 1.11 0.39
C VAL A 417 -11.58 0.77 -0.82
N GLN A 418 -11.96 1.81 -1.57
CA GLN A 418 -12.80 1.69 -2.77
C GLN A 418 -11.93 1.55 -4.00
N ILE A 419 -12.14 0.48 -4.78
CA ILE A 419 -11.36 0.20 -5.99
C ILE A 419 -12.29 0.21 -7.20
N SER A 420 -11.90 0.97 -8.23
CA SER A 420 -12.62 1.04 -9.49
C SER A 420 -12.38 -0.19 -10.37
N HIS A 421 -13.27 -0.43 -11.32
CA HIS A 421 -13.08 -1.44 -12.36
C HIS A 421 -11.76 -1.23 -13.10
N LEU A 422 -11.43 -0.01 -13.51
CA LEU A 422 -10.18 0.29 -14.21
C LEU A 422 -8.95 -0.12 -13.37
N ALA A 423 -8.89 0.33 -12.12
CA ALA A 423 -7.76 0.03 -11.23
C ALA A 423 -7.61 -1.48 -10.99
N ALA A 424 -8.73 -2.18 -10.74
CA ALA A 424 -8.73 -3.62 -10.56
C ALA A 424 -8.26 -4.34 -11.83
N THR A 425 -8.81 -3.99 -13.00
CA THR A 425 -8.46 -4.63 -14.28
C THR A 425 -7.00 -4.40 -14.63
N CYS A 426 -6.46 -3.18 -14.45
CA CYS A 426 -5.03 -2.92 -14.67
C CYS A 426 -4.14 -3.77 -13.76
N SER A 427 -4.51 -3.94 -12.49
CA SER A 427 -3.80 -4.82 -11.56
C SER A 427 -3.85 -6.28 -11.99
N ILE A 428 -5.03 -6.81 -12.36
CA ILE A 428 -5.17 -8.20 -12.82
C ILE A 428 -4.40 -8.44 -14.14
N ALA A 429 -4.43 -7.50 -15.07
CA ALA A 429 -3.64 -7.56 -16.29
C ALA A 429 -2.14 -7.59 -15.97
N SER A 430 -1.67 -6.70 -15.08
CA SER A 430 -0.27 -6.69 -14.64
C SER A 430 0.14 -8.00 -13.97
N HIS A 431 -0.65 -8.55 -13.05
CA HIS A 431 -0.39 -9.86 -12.45
C HIS A 431 -0.36 -10.98 -13.48
N SER A 432 -1.28 -10.96 -14.46
CA SER A 432 -1.27 -11.90 -15.58
C SER A 432 0.01 -11.78 -16.42
N THR A 433 0.67 -10.62 -16.44
CA THR A 433 1.97 -10.46 -17.11
C THR A 433 3.14 -10.98 -16.30
N ALA A 434 3.17 -10.68 -15.00
CA ALA A 434 4.29 -11.00 -14.14
C ALA A 434 4.32 -12.47 -13.70
N ILE A 435 3.15 -13.11 -13.53
CA ILE A 435 3.06 -14.47 -13.03
C ILE A 435 3.15 -15.44 -14.21
N ALA A 436 4.15 -16.32 -14.19
CA ALA A 436 4.28 -17.41 -15.15
C ALA A 436 3.18 -18.46 -14.87
N LEU A 437 2.05 -18.37 -15.57
CA LEU A 437 1.02 -19.42 -15.45
C LEU A 437 1.44 -20.61 -16.33
N PRO A 438 1.45 -21.84 -15.79
CA PRO A 438 1.77 -23.04 -16.56
C PRO A 438 0.71 -23.28 -17.65
N ASP A 439 1.10 -23.92 -18.76
CA ASP A 439 0.20 -24.44 -19.80
C ASP A 439 -0.87 -23.44 -20.31
N ARG A 440 -0.52 -22.15 -20.42
CA ARG A 440 -1.40 -21.06 -20.90
C ARG A 440 -2.01 -21.29 -22.27
N ASN A 441 -1.29 -21.96 -23.17
CA ASN A 441 -1.74 -22.22 -24.54
C ASN A 441 -2.80 -23.32 -24.63
N ASP A 442 -2.92 -24.15 -23.59
CA ASP A 442 -3.84 -25.27 -23.52
C ASP A 442 -5.09 -24.96 -22.67
N GLY A 443 -5.16 -23.77 -22.05
CA GLY A 443 -6.33 -23.29 -21.29
C GLY A 443 -6.64 -24.09 -20.03
N ARG A 444 -5.62 -24.61 -19.33
CA ARG A 444 -5.80 -25.67 -18.33
C ARG A 444 -4.95 -25.54 -17.05
N PHE A 445 -4.50 -24.34 -16.68
CA PHE A 445 -3.89 -24.18 -15.36
C PHE A 445 -4.94 -24.16 -14.27
N ARG A 446 -4.55 -24.63 -13.09
CA ARG A 446 -5.37 -24.64 -11.88
C ARG A 446 -4.74 -23.70 -10.87
N TRP A 447 -5.57 -22.97 -10.13
CA TRP A 447 -5.12 -22.09 -9.07
C TRP A 447 -5.96 -22.30 -7.82
N PHE A 448 -5.31 -22.62 -6.70
CA PHE A 448 -6.01 -22.79 -5.43
C PHE A 448 -6.26 -21.44 -4.75
N GLN A 449 -7.53 -21.16 -4.42
CA GLN A 449 -7.96 -19.93 -3.76
C GLN A 449 -7.77 -20.07 -2.24
N PHE A 450 -6.69 -19.48 -1.72
CA PHE A 450 -6.29 -19.62 -0.32
C PHE A 450 -6.61 -18.38 0.52
N ALA A 451 -6.45 -17.17 -0.02
CA ALA A 451 -6.61 -15.94 0.75
C ALA A 451 -8.05 -15.79 1.28
N ALA A 452 -8.22 -15.17 2.45
CA ALA A 452 -9.57 -14.89 2.94
C ALA A 452 -10.29 -13.90 1.98
N PRO A 453 -11.61 -14.05 1.73
CA PRO A 453 -12.34 -13.15 0.83
C PRO A 453 -12.24 -11.67 1.22
N THR A 454 -12.06 -11.38 2.50
CA THR A 454 -11.89 -10.02 3.05
C THR A 454 -10.50 -9.42 2.83
N PHE A 455 -9.58 -10.13 2.17
CA PHE A 455 -8.22 -9.68 1.89
C PHE A 455 -7.94 -9.62 0.39
N ASP A 456 -7.19 -8.61 -0.05
CA ASP A 456 -7.00 -8.27 -1.46
C ASP A 456 -6.28 -9.32 -2.33
N PRO A 457 -5.37 -10.19 -1.82
CA PRO A 457 -4.85 -11.29 -2.61
C PRO A 457 -5.93 -12.25 -3.11
N SER A 458 -7.06 -12.37 -2.41
CA SER A 458 -8.18 -13.20 -2.91
C SER A 458 -8.71 -12.69 -4.25
N ILE A 459 -8.71 -11.37 -4.47
CA ILE A 459 -9.13 -10.77 -5.74
C ILE A 459 -8.16 -11.16 -6.86
N MET A 460 -6.85 -11.14 -6.57
CA MET A 460 -5.83 -11.61 -7.51
C MET A 460 -6.02 -13.10 -7.84
N GLU A 461 -6.12 -13.96 -6.82
CA GLU A 461 -6.30 -15.42 -7.01
C GLU A 461 -7.54 -15.73 -7.87
N ILE A 462 -8.66 -15.06 -7.61
CA ILE A 462 -9.92 -15.27 -8.34
C ILE A 462 -9.80 -14.75 -9.78
N PHE A 463 -9.47 -13.47 -9.96
CA PHE A 463 -9.63 -12.81 -11.26
C PHE A 463 -8.44 -13.02 -12.19
N VAL A 464 -7.22 -13.29 -11.71
CA VAL A 464 -6.13 -13.77 -12.58
C VAL A 464 -6.52 -15.12 -13.17
N THR A 465 -7.05 -16.02 -12.34
CA THR A 465 -7.42 -17.37 -12.79
C THR A 465 -8.55 -17.33 -13.83
N LEU A 466 -9.66 -16.70 -13.47
CA LEU A 466 -10.86 -16.68 -14.30
C LEU A 466 -10.73 -15.83 -15.57
N SER A 467 -9.85 -14.83 -15.58
CA SER A 467 -9.61 -14.01 -16.78
C SER A 467 -8.68 -14.65 -17.79
N ASN A 468 -7.95 -15.69 -17.41
CA ASN A 468 -6.98 -16.39 -18.25
C ASN A 468 -7.42 -17.82 -18.60
N GLY A 469 -8.70 -18.16 -18.39
CA GLY A 469 -9.26 -19.45 -18.78
C GLY A 469 -8.86 -20.61 -17.86
N GLY A 470 -8.24 -20.34 -16.71
CA GLY A 470 -7.86 -21.34 -15.73
C GLY A 470 -9.04 -21.86 -14.90
N THR A 471 -8.79 -22.88 -14.09
CA THR A 471 -9.76 -23.40 -13.11
C THR A 471 -9.41 -22.91 -11.72
N LEU A 472 -10.31 -22.14 -11.11
CA LEU A 472 -10.22 -21.75 -9.70
C LEU A 472 -10.59 -22.96 -8.85
N CYS A 473 -9.66 -23.42 -8.02
CA CYS A 473 -9.87 -24.55 -7.12
C CYS A 473 -10.09 -23.99 -5.72
N ALA A 474 -11.13 -24.45 -5.03
CA ALA A 474 -11.52 -23.86 -3.75
C ALA A 474 -12.13 -24.90 -2.81
N ALA A 475 -12.03 -24.60 -1.51
CA ALA A 475 -12.57 -25.42 -0.44
C ALA A 475 -13.12 -24.52 0.68
N PRO A 476 -13.98 -25.04 1.58
CA PRO A 476 -14.36 -24.35 2.80
C PRO A 476 -13.14 -23.90 3.60
N ARG A 477 -13.23 -22.72 4.22
CA ARG A 477 -12.13 -22.13 5.00
C ARG A 477 -11.62 -23.08 6.08
N ASP A 478 -12.51 -23.82 6.74
CA ASP A 478 -12.14 -24.73 7.82
C ASP A 478 -11.15 -25.80 7.36
N LEU A 479 -11.28 -26.34 6.14
CA LEU A 479 -10.33 -27.33 5.61
C LEU A 479 -8.94 -26.72 5.42
N THR A 480 -8.88 -25.50 4.88
CA THR A 480 -7.60 -24.78 4.69
C THR A 480 -6.92 -24.45 6.02
N LEU A 481 -7.67 -24.35 7.12
CA LEU A 481 -7.13 -24.09 8.45
C LEU A 481 -6.76 -25.38 9.19
N THR A 482 -7.46 -26.49 8.95
CA THR A 482 -7.20 -27.76 9.64
C THR A 482 -6.12 -28.62 8.96
N ASP A 483 -6.11 -28.67 7.62
CA ASP A 483 -5.18 -29.47 6.85
C ASP A 483 -4.88 -28.79 5.51
N LEU A 484 -4.01 -27.78 5.56
CA LEU A 484 -3.64 -27.00 4.38
C LEU A 484 -2.96 -27.85 3.31
N GLU A 485 -2.05 -28.75 3.70
CA GLU A 485 -1.31 -29.60 2.77
C GLU A 485 -2.25 -30.59 2.07
N GLY A 486 -3.11 -31.28 2.82
CA GLY A 486 -4.12 -32.18 2.25
C GLY A 486 -5.08 -31.45 1.32
N THR A 487 -5.49 -30.24 1.70
CA THR A 487 -6.38 -29.40 0.87
C THR A 487 -5.71 -28.97 -0.44
N ILE A 488 -4.44 -28.54 -0.41
CA ILE A 488 -3.72 -28.15 -1.63
C ILE A 488 -3.47 -29.36 -2.53
N ASN A 489 -3.19 -30.54 -1.97
CA ASN A 489 -2.93 -31.76 -2.76
C ASN A 489 -4.19 -32.34 -3.41
N GLU A 490 -5.37 -32.10 -2.84
CA GLU A 490 -6.66 -32.50 -3.43
C GLU A 490 -7.11 -31.54 -4.54
N ALA A 491 -6.79 -30.25 -4.41
CA ALA A 491 -7.09 -29.21 -5.38
C ALA A 491 -6.26 -29.36 -6.68
#